data_AF-A0AA91KEG8-F1
#
_entry.id   AF-A0AA91KEG8-F1
#
_cell.length_a   1.000
_cell.length_b   1.000
_cell.length_c   1.000
_cell.angle_alpha   90.00
_cell.angle_beta   90.00
_cell.angle_gamma   90.00
#
_symmetry.space_group_name_H-M   'P 1'
#
loop_
_entity.id
_entity.type
_entity.pdbx_description
1 polymer ?
#
loop_
_entity_poly.entity_id
_entity_poly.type
_entity_poly.pdbx_seq_one_letter_code
_entity_poly.pdbx_strand_id
1 'polypeptide(L)'
;MIADEKLLQISLNKALDISTASKAATLKTFAKTTATVSLFGFIAAGIETWDSGEKAWDSDHAPMERFGYGLKGLSTTAQVFVFSMQIRATYYNFRGTRVIGTMLSRWMLTTLMVAGIVYMIAVMVINAFKRSELEKWLRHSHWGKDSKQWDPIDELTSLEYIIHKPQAKLIPVLNRRPSQWMDSGSEQWQLELIFPAFTRDTKIGLQITRKPKDKNYHYRLAEPQSAVVVNEQGGTWSTDEASGSPIYRLNMGGTTDDTVAVLISMPFAWQASEDEMLGYVAIGNNQGDLLVTPAPKDKELAKRTIEVRVNE
;
A
#
# COMPACT_ATOMS: atom_id res chain seq x y z
N MET A 1 44.53 5.04 -23.31
CA MET A 1 43.43 5.41 -22.40
C MET A 1 42.38 6.16 -23.21
N ILE A 2 41.15 5.65 -23.34
CA ILE A 2 40.06 6.36 -24.06
C ILE A 2 39.50 7.41 -23.11
N ALA A 3 39.46 8.68 -23.54
CA ALA A 3 38.83 9.77 -22.81
C ALA A 3 37.30 9.59 -22.79
N ASP A 4 36.63 9.96 -21.70
CA ASP A 4 35.21 9.69 -21.49
C ASP A 4 34.31 10.34 -22.55
N GLU A 5 34.73 11.47 -23.12
CA GLU A 5 34.04 12.12 -24.23
C GLU A 5 34.01 11.26 -25.51
N LYS A 6 35.06 10.45 -25.76
CA LYS A 6 35.11 9.53 -26.90
C LYS A 6 34.17 8.33 -26.72
N LEU A 7 33.86 7.92 -25.49
CA LEU A 7 32.93 6.82 -25.23
C LEU A 7 31.50 7.16 -25.66
N LEU A 8 31.11 8.43 -25.58
CA LEU A 8 29.80 8.90 -26.05
C LEU A 8 29.65 8.87 -27.57
N GLN A 9 30.76 8.78 -28.31
CA GLN A 9 30.82 8.87 -29.77
C GLN A 9 31.06 7.52 -30.47
N ILE A 10 31.23 6.43 -29.72
CA ILE A 10 31.45 5.09 -30.27
C ILE A 10 30.37 4.11 -29.79
N SER A 11 30.13 3.05 -30.57
CA SER A 11 29.17 2.00 -30.22
C SER A 11 29.71 1.07 -29.14
N LEU A 12 28.82 0.37 -28.43
CA LEU A 12 29.21 -0.56 -27.37
C LEU A 12 30.17 -1.64 -27.89
N ASN A 13 29.88 -2.27 -29.04
CA ASN A 13 30.76 -3.28 -29.62
C ASN A 13 32.15 -2.73 -29.93
N LYS A 14 32.22 -1.56 -30.59
CA LYS A 14 33.49 -0.91 -30.89
C LYS A 14 34.25 -0.52 -29.62
N ALA A 15 33.55 -0.05 -28.58
CA ALA A 15 34.14 0.31 -27.30
C ALA A 15 34.71 -0.92 -26.57
N LEU A 16 34.02 -2.06 -26.64
CA LEU A 16 34.48 -3.31 -26.03
C LEU A 16 35.78 -3.80 -26.66
N ASP A 17 35.90 -3.74 -27.99
CA ASP A 17 37.08 -4.22 -28.74
C ASP A 17 38.36 -3.42 -28.43
N ILE A 18 38.23 -2.12 -28.13
CA ILE A 18 39.37 -1.22 -27.88
C ILE A 18 39.66 -0.98 -26.38
N SER A 19 38.88 -1.61 -25.49
CA SER A 19 38.96 -1.37 -24.05
C SER A 19 39.74 -2.45 -23.30
N THR A 20 40.38 -2.07 -22.21
CA THR A 20 40.98 -3.03 -21.27
C THR A 20 39.90 -3.87 -20.58
N ALA A 21 40.24 -5.07 -20.12
CA ALA A 21 39.29 -6.01 -19.52
C ALA A 21 38.41 -5.38 -18.41
N SER A 22 39.00 -4.54 -17.55
CA SER A 22 38.27 -3.82 -16.49
C SER A 22 37.24 -2.83 -17.04
N LYS A 23 37.59 -2.02 -18.04
CA LYS A 23 36.67 -1.06 -18.68
C LYS A 23 35.59 -1.77 -19.50
N ALA A 24 35.94 -2.87 -20.16
CA ALA A 24 34.99 -3.71 -20.88
C ALA A 24 33.91 -4.28 -19.93
N ALA A 25 34.32 -4.73 -18.74
CA ALA A 25 33.39 -5.19 -17.71
C ALA A 25 32.44 -4.07 -17.26
N THR A 26 32.96 -2.86 -16.97
CA THR A 26 32.14 -1.71 -16.59
C THR A 26 31.13 -1.33 -17.68
N LEU A 27 31.53 -1.31 -18.95
CA LEU A 27 30.65 -1.01 -20.08
C LEU A 27 29.53 -2.05 -20.24
N LYS A 28 29.85 -3.34 -20.07
CA LYS A 28 28.83 -4.41 -20.07
C LYS A 28 27.86 -4.27 -18.91
N THR A 29 28.36 -4.00 -17.71
CA THR A 29 27.52 -3.77 -16.53
C THR A 29 26.62 -2.57 -16.73
N PHE A 30 27.15 -1.44 -17.21
CA PHE A 30 26.37 -0.25 -17.53
C PHE A 30 25.23 -0.56 -18.51
N ALA A 31 25.55 -1.16 -19.66
CA ALA A 31 24.54 -1.49 -20.68
C ALA A 31 23.46 -2.45 -20.17
N LYS A 32 23.85 -3.48 -19.39
CA LYS A 32 22.90 -4.40 -18.75
C LYS A 32 22.03 -3.69 -17.74
N THR A 33 22.60 -2.89 -16.85
CA THR A 33 21.84 -2.11 -15.86
C THR A 33 20.87 -1.16 -16.53
N THR A 34 21.28 -0.45 -17.60
CA THR A 34 20.38 0.41 -18.36
C THR A 34 19.25 -0.37 -19.02
N ALA A 35 19.52 -1.55 -19.59
CA ALA A 35 18.48 -2.44 -20.13
C ALA A 35 17.49 -2.87 -19.03
N THR A 36 18.00 -3.29 -17.87
CA THR A 36 17.18 -3.74 -16.74
C THR A 36 16.32 -2.61 -16.18
N VAL A 37 16.92 -1.44 -15.91
CA VAL A 37 16.20 -0.26 -15.40
C VAL A 37 15.15 0.20 -16.39
N SER A 38 15.47 0.24 -17.70
CA SER A 38 14.49 0.65 -18.70
C SER A 38 13.34 -0.35 -18.86
N LEU A 39 13.60 -1.65 -18.73
CA LEU A 39 12.55 -2.67 -18.75
C LEU A 39 11.61 -2.53 -17.54
N PHE A 40 12.16 -2.49 -16.32
CA PHE A 40 11.34 -2.34 -15.11
C PHE A 40 10.61 -0.99 -15.07
N GLY A 41 11.29 0.08 -15.47
CA GLY A 41 10.69 1.41 -15.59
C GLY A 41 9.53 1.43 -16.60
N PHE A 42 9.68 0.78 -17.75
CA PHE A 42 8.62 0.65 -18.74
C PHE A 42 7.38 -0.07 -18.17
N ILE A 43 7.60 -1.21 -17.52
CA ILE A 43 6.51 -2.00 -16.92
C ILE A 43 5.81 -1.19 -15.82
N ALA A 44 6.56 -0.63 -14.88
CA ALA A 44 6.01 0.14 -13.78
C ALA A 44 5.20 1.35 -14.28
N ALA A 45 5.80 2.18 -15.14
CA ALA A 45 5.11 3.34 -15.70
C ALA A 45 3.93 2.93 -16.60
N GLY A 46 3.99 1.78 -17.27
CA GLY A 46 2.91 1.25 -18.08
C GLY A 46 1.68 0.88 -17.25
N ILE A 47 1.88 0.10 -16.17
CA ILE A 47 0.82 -0.24 -15.22
C ILE A 47 0.21 1.02 -14.61
N GLU A 48 1.07 1.97 -14.21
CA GLU A 48 0.62 3.22 -13.60
C GLU A 48 -0.19 4.09 -14.57
N THR A 49 0.18 4.11 -15.85
CA THR A 49 -0.55 4.82 -16.91
C THR A 49 -1.93 4.22 -17.10
N TRP A 50 -2.03 2.89 -17.12
CA TRP A 50 -3.30 2.18 -17.24
C TRP A 50 -4.23 2.51 -16.07
N ASP A 51 -3.77 2.31 -14.83
CA ASP A 51 -4.54 2.59 -13.61
C ASP A 51 -5.00 4.06 -13.53
N SER A 52 -4.10 5.00 -13.87
CA SER A 52 -4.42 6.43 -13.87
C SER A 52 -5.43 6.79 -14.97
N GLY A 53 -5.39 6.10 -16.11
CA GLY A 53 -6.34 6.26 -17.20
C GLY A 53 -7.75 5.82 -16.80
N GLU A 54 -7.90 4.67 -16.15
CA GLU A 54 -9.21 4.23 -15.66
C GLU A 54 -9.79 5.25 -14.65
N LYS A 55 -8.98 5.68 -13.67
CA LYS A 55 -9.42 6.59 -12.61
C LYS A 55 -9.69 8.03 -13.05
N ALA A 56 -9.02 8.52 -14.10
CA ALA A 56 -9.29 9.84 -14.64
C ALA A 56 -10.65 9.90 -15.38
N TRP A 57 -11.15 8.77 -15.86
CA TRP A 57 -12.44 8.68 -16.55
C TRP A 57 -13.59 8.24 -15.64
N ASP A 58 -13.29 7.68 -14.47
CA ASP A 58 -14.27 7.29 -13.46
C ASP A 58 -14.99 8.51 -12.82
N SER A 59 -16.32 8.48 -12.85
CA SER A 59 -17.20 9.51 -12.30
C SER A 59 -17.21 9.57 -10.78
N ASP A 60 -16.83 8.51 -10.09
CA ASP A 60 -16.93 8.38 -8.63
C ASP A 60 -15.89 9.30 -7.94
N HIS A 61 -14.81 9.62 -8.64
CA HIS A 61 -13.77 10.55 -8.22
C HIS A 61 -14.19 12.03 -8.36
N ALA A 62 -13.64 12.90 -7.50
CA ALA A 62 -13.86 14.33 -7.61
C ALA A 62 -13.26 14.89 -8.91
N PRO A 63 -13.78 15.98 -9.49
CA PRO A 63 -13.21 16.57 -10.70
C PRO A 63 -11.71 16.87 -10.59
N MET A 64 -11.27 17.38 -9.44
CA MET A 64 -9.86 17.69 -9.19
C MET A 64 -9.02 16.43 -8.94
N GLU A 65 -9.60 15.40 -8.36
CA GLU A 65 -8.96 14.07 -8.22
C GLU A 65 -8.74 13.44 -9.61
N ARG A 66 -9.75 13.50 -10.49
CA ARG A 66 -9.67 13.04 -11.89
C ARG A 66 -8.64 13.83 -12.69
N PHE A 67 -8.58 15.15 -12.51
CA PHE A 67 -7.54 15.97 -13.10
C PHE A 67 -6.14 15.54 -12.64
N GLY A 68 -5.98 15.27 -11.33
CA GLY A 68 -4.77 14.69 -10.76
C GLY A 68 -4.40 13.36 -11.41
N TYR A 69 -5.34 12.42 -11.55
CA TYR A 69 -5.10 11.16 -12.27
C TYR A 69 -4.73 11.40 -13.75
N GLY A 70 -5.32 12.40 -14.41
CA GLY A 70 -4.96 12.80 -15.77
C GLY A 70 -3.50 13.29 -15.87
N LEU A 71 -3.07 14.17 -14.96
CA LEU A 71 -1.67 14.62 -14.88
C LEU A 71 -0.71 13.46 -14.60
N LYS A 72 -1.08 12.57 -13.68
CA LYS A 72 -0.34 11.36 -13.36
C LYS A 72 -0.17 10.47 -14.59
N GLY A 73 -1.26 10.18 -15.30
CA GLY A 73 -1.26 9.39 -16.53
C GLY A 73 -0.42 10.00 -17.66
N LEU A 74 -0.49 11.32 -17.85
CA LEU A 74 0.37 12.03 -18.82
C LEU A 74 1.85 11.90 -18.46
N SER A 75 2.19 12.05 -17.17
CA SER A 75 3.57 11.94 -16.71
C SER A 75 4.13 10.53 -16.91
N THR A 76 3.36 9.49 -16.57
CA THR A 76 3.78 8.09 -16.73
C THR A 76 3.81 7.69 -18.20
N THR A 77 2.93 8.23 -19.05
CA THR A 77 3.00 8.05 -20.50
C THR A 77 4.32 8.59 -21.07
N ALA A 78 4.75 9.77 -20.62
CA ALA A 78 6.05 10.33 -21.02
C ALA A 78 7.22 9.43 -20.56
N GLN A 79 7.14 8.84 -19.36
CA GLN A 79 8.13 7.88 -18.87
C GLN A 79 8.13 6.59 -19.71
N VAL A 80 6.97 6.02 -20.04
CA VAL A 80 6.82 4.85 -20.92
C VAL A 80 7.49 5.11 -22.26
N PHE A 81 7.27 6.29 -22.85
CA PHE A 81 7.91 6.69 -24.11
C PHE A 81 9.44 6.72 -23.99
N VAL A 82 9.97 7.33 -22.92
CA VAL A 82 11.42 7.37 -22.68
C VAL A 82 11.99 5.97 -22.48
N PHE A 83 11.39 5.14 -21.64
CA PHE A 83 11.86 3.78 -21.38
C PHE A 83 11.82 2.92 -22.65
N SER A 84 10.80 3.07 -23.50
CA SER A 84 10.73 2.43 -24.81
C SER A 84 11.90 2.81 -25.71
N MET A 85 12.23 4.11 -25.75
CA MET A 85 13.38 4.61 -26.52
C MET A 85 14.71 4.11 -25.95
N GLN A 86 14.80 3.92 -24.63
CA GLN A 86 15.99 3.40 -23.94
C GLN A 86 16.21 1.92 -24.28
N ILE A 87 15.15 1.11 -24.23
CA ILE A 87 15.18 -0.31 -24.66
C ILE A 87 15.66 -0.39 -26.11
N ARG A 88 15.08 0.44 -27.00
CA ARG A 88 15.46 0.51 -28.42
C ARG A 88 16.91 0.94 -28.62
N ALA A 89 17.37 1.97 -27.90
CA ALA A 89 18.74 2.46 -27.98
C ALA A 89 19.76 1.42 -27.49
N THR A 90 19.44 0.72 -26.41
CA THR A 90 20.27 -0.35 -25.85
C THR A 90 20.36 -1.55 -26.79
N TYR A 91 19.24 -1.97 -27.39
CA TYR A 91 19.20 -3.03 -28.39
C TYR A 91 20.11 -2.74 -29.61
N TYR A 92 20.04 -1.53 -30.16
CA TYR A 92 20.90 -1.15 -31.29
C TYR A 92 22.37 -0.98 -30.89
N ASN A 93 22.65 -0.54 -29.67
CA ASN A 93 24.02 -0.48 -29.16
C ASN A 93 24.66 -1.86 -29.04
N PHE A 94 23.92 -2.87 -28.54
CA PHE A 94 24.39 -4.26 -28.53
C PHE A 94 24.70 -4.80 -29.93
N ARG A 95 24.02 -4.28 -30.96
CA ARG A 95 24.31 -4.59 -32.37
C ARG A 95 25.42 -3.72 -32.99
N GLY A 96 26.00 -2.79 -32.23
CA GLY A 96 27.07 -1.92 -32.69
C GLY A 96 26.63 -0.80 -33.63
N THR A 97 25.33 -0.58 -33.84
CA THR A 97 24.79 0.36 -34.84
C THR A 97 24.50 1.76 -34.30
N ARG A 98 24.56 1.96 -32.97
CA ARG A 98 24.41 3.26 -32.32
C ARG A 98 25.50 3.47 -31.28
N VAL A 99 25.76 4.73 -30.94
CA VAL A 99 26.76 5.13 -29.94
C VAL A 99 26.21 5.00 -28.52
N ILE A 100 27.08 4.75 -27.53
CA ILE A 100 26.68 4.51 -26.13
C ILE A 100 25.90 5.71 -25.56
N GLY A 101 26.27 6.93 -25.93
CA GLY A 101 25.58 8.15 -25.50
C GLY A 101 24.09 8.21 -25.86
N THR A 102 23.63 7.41 -26.82
CA THR A 102 22.20 7.35 -27.17
C THR A 102 21.35 6.60 -26.16
N MET A 103 21.94 5.73 -25.32
CA MET A 103 21.21 4.97 -24.28
C MET A 103 20.65 5.88 -23.17
N LEU A 104 21.34 6.98 -22.86
CA LEU A 104 20.94 7.96 -21.86
C LEU A 104 21.05 9.37 -22.46
N SER A 105 20.34 9.58 -23.56
CA SER A 105 20.34 10.88 -24.24
C SER A 105 19.84 11.98 -23.29
N ARG A 106 20.39 13.20 -23.38
CA ARG A 106 20.05 14.31 -22.47
C ARG A 106 18.54 14.56 -22.39
N TRP A 107 17.84 14.55 -23.53
CA TRP A 107 16.39 14.74 -23.58
C TRP A 107 15.64 13.69 -22.75
N MET A 108 16.11 12.43 -22.73
CA MET A 108 15.47 11.34 -21.99
C MET A 108 15.56 11.59 -20.48
N LEU A 109 16.74 12.00 -20.01
CA LEU A 109 16.96 12.33 -18.61
C LEU A 109 16.13 13.54 -18.19
N THR A 110 16.08 14.59 -19.01
CA THR A 110 15.24 15.77 -18.75
C THR A 110 13.76 15.41 -18.74
N THR A 111 13.28 14.58 -19.67
CA THR A 111 11.89 14.12 -19.69
C THR A 111 11.54 13.31 -18.45
N LEU A 112 12.40 12.37 -18.02
CA LEU A 112 12.16 11.60 -16.79
C LEU A 112 12.13 12.50 -15.55
N MET A 113 13.03 13.49 -15.47
CA MET A 113 13.04 14.45 -14.37
C MET A 113 11.76 15.28 -14.31
N VAL A 114 11.37 15.90 -15.44
CA VAL A 114 10.15 16.72 -15.51
C VAL A 114 8.91 15.88 -15.26
N ALA A 115 8.83 14.68 -15.86
CA ALA A 115 7.72 13.76 -15.62
C ALA A 115 7.64 13.34 -14.15
N GLY A 116 8.78 13.09 -13.48
CA GLY A 116 8.82 12.79 -12.04
C GLY A 116 8.27 13.92 -11.17
N ILE A 117 8.59 15.18 -11.50
CA ILE A 117 8.04 16.35 -10.78
C ILE A 117 6.52 16.46 -11.00
N VAL A 118 6.06 16.33 -12.24
CA VAL A 118 4.61 16.37 -12.56
C VAL A 118 3.88 15.24 -11.85
N TYR A 119 4.45 14.03 -11.82
CA TYR A 119 3.92 12.89 -11.10
C TYR A 119 3.73 13.20 -9.60
N MET A 120 4.74 13.78 -8.95
CA MET A 120 4.65 14.14 -7.53
C MET A 120 3.55 15.16 -7.27
N ILE A 121 3.44 16.21 -8.10
CA ILE A 121 2.38 17.21 -7.99
C ILE A 121 1.00 16.55 -8.18
N ALA A 122 0.88 15.66 -9.16
CA ALA A 122 -0.36 14.93 -9.41
C ALA A 122 -0.80 14.11 -8.19
N VAL A 123 0.12 13.39 -7.54
CA VAL A 123 -0.17 12.63 -6.31
C VAL A 123 -0.60 13.54 -5.17
N MET A 124 0.02 14.71 -5.01
CA MET A 124 -0.40 15.70 -4.00
C MET A 124 -1.84 16.18 -4.26
N VAL A 125 -2.18 16.51 -5.52
CA VAL A 125 -3.54 16.92 -5.91
C VAL A 125 -4.54 15.79 -5.66
N ILE A 126 -4.22 14.56 -6.05
CA ILE A 126 -5.08 13.39 -5.80
C ILE A 126 -5.34 13.26 -4.30
N ASN A 127 -4.29 13.28 -3.48
CA ASN A 127 -4.43 13.11 -2.03
C ASN A 127 -5.21 14.26 -1.36
N ALA A 128 -5.04 15.50 -1.83
CA ALA A 128 -5.74 16.65 -1.28
C ALA A 128 -7.24 16.68 -1.61
N PHE A 129 -7.64 16.12 -2.76
CA PHE A 129 -9.02 16.14 -3.25
C PHE A 129 -9.68 14.76 -3.31
N LYS A 130 -9.03 13.74 -2.73
CA LYS A 130 -9.56 12.39 -2.68
C LYS A 130 -10.83 12.38 -1.85
N ARG A 131 -11.91 11.89 -2.44
CA ARG A 131 -13.18 11.78 -1.72
C ARG A 131 -13.16 10.70 -0.66
N SER A 132 -13.74 11.02 0.49
CA SER A 132 -13.97 10.05 1.56
C SER A 132 -15.00 8.99 1.14
N GLU A 133 -15.01 7.86 1.85
CA GLU A 133 -16.03 6.81 1.66
C GLU A 133 -17.45 7.37 1.83
N LEU A 134 -17.64 8.27 2.80
CA LEU A 134 -18.92 8.93 3.07
C LEU A 134 -19.36 9.86 1.93
N GLU A 135 -18.44 10.67 1.37
CA GLU A 135 -18.77 11.54 0.23
C GLU A 135 -19.12 10.74 -1.02
N LYS A 136 -18.44 9.60 -1.24
CA LYS A 136 -18.78 8.67 -2.33
C LYS A 136 -20.16 8.04 -2.09
N TRP A 137 -20.42 7.59 -0.88
CA TRP A 137 -21.73 7.06 -0.50
C TRP A 137 -22.84 8.09 -0.71
N LEU A 138 -22.67 9.32 -0.22
CA LEU A 138 -23.65 10.40 -0.35
C LEU A 138 -23.91 10.78 -1.81
N ARG A 139 -22.93 10.65 -2.71
CA ARG A 139 -23.13 10.92 -4.14
C ARG A 139 -24.00 9.86 -4.81
N HIS A 140 -23.93 8.61 -4.35
CA HIS A 140 -24.67 7.48 -4.90
C HIS A 140 -25.96 7.14 -4.16
N SER A 141 -26.18 7.77 -3.01
CA SER A 141 -27.42 7.66 -2.24
C SER A 141 -28.63 8.10 -3.07
N HIS A 142 -29.84 7.80 -2.62
CA HIS A 142 -31.07 8.28 -3.25
C HIS A 142 -31.15 9.80 -3.33
N TRP A 143 -30.43 10.52 -2.48
CA TRP A 143 -30.41 11.98 -2.42
C TRP A 143 -29.20 12.57 -3.15
N GLY A 144 -28.35 11.69 -3.69
CA GLY A 144 -27.13 12.02 -4.38
C GLY A 144 -27.33 12.40 -5.85
N LYS A 145 -26.30 13.02 -6.42
CA LYS A 145 -26.31 13.50 -7.81
C LYS A 145 -26.29 12.35 -8.84
N ASP A 146 -25.63 11.25 -8.50
CA ASP A 146 -25.47 10.07 -9.37
C ASP A 146 -26.00 8.83 -8.64
N SER A 147 -27.27 8.89 -8.27
CA SER A 147 -27.92 7.84 -7.48
C SER A 147 -27.85 6.49 -8.17
N LYS A 148 -27.38 5.48 -7.44
CA LYS A 148 -27.33 4.09 -7.90
C LYS A 148 -28.65 3.34 -7.62
N GLN A 149 -29.65 4.02 -7.03
CA GLN A 149 -30.96 3.45 -6.66
C GLN A 149 -30.83 2.12 -5.90
N TRP A 150 -30.02 2.13 -4.84
CA TRP A 150 -29.85 0.97 -3.96
C TRP A 150 -31.17 0.57 -3.30
N ASP A 151 -31.26 -0.65 -2.79
CA ASP A 151 -32.36 -0.95 -1.86
C ASP A 151 -32.22 -0.05 -0.61
N PRO A 152 -33.30 0.54 -0.06
CA PRO A 152 -33.21 1.41 1.10
C PRO A 152 -32.52 0.79 2.32
N ILE A 153 -32.66 -0.53 2.50
CA ILE A 153 -32.00 -1.24 3.60
C ILE A 153 -30.51 -1.38 3.31
N ASP A 154 -30.12 -1.78 2.10
CA ASP A 154 -28.71 -1.88 1.71
C ASP A 154 -27.99 -0.51 1.74
N GLU A 155 -28.70 0.56 1.35
CA GLU A 155 -28.20 1.94 1.47
C GLU A 155 -27.93 2.32 2.92
N LEU A 156 -28.88 2.06 3.82
CA LEU A 156 -28.72 2.35 5.24
C LEU A 156 -27.61 1.49 5.88
N THR A 157 -27.58 0.20 5.58
CA THR A 157 -26.55 -0.73 6.06
C THR A 157 -25.16 -0.28 5.59
N SER A 158 -25.00 0.15 4.34
CA SER A 158 -23.73 0.65 3.85
C SER A 158 -23.31 1.98 4.50
N LEU A 159 -24.26 2.85 4.86
CA LEU A 159 -23.97 4.03 5.65
C LEU A 159 -23.43 3.65 7.03
N GLU A 160 -24.12 2.75 7.73
CA GLU A 160 -23.69 2.26 9.05
C GLU A 160 -22.27 1.70 9.01
N TYR A 161 -21.96 0.89 7.99
CA TYR A 161 -20.61 0.38 7.80
C TYR A 161 -19.55 1.48 7.71
N ILE A 162 -19.89 2.64 7.11
CA ILE A 162 -18.97 3.77 6.92
C ILE A 162 -18.87 4.60 8.21
N ILE A 163 -19.99 4.97 8.83
CA ILE A 163 -20.00 5.89 9.99
C ILE A 163 -19.51 5.21 11.28
N HIS A 164 -19.66 3.89 11.38
CA HIS A 164 -19.29 3.11 12.55
C HIS A 164 -18.03 2.27 12.32
N LYS A 165 -17.27 2.59 11.27
CA LYS A 165 -16.01 1.93 10.95
C LYS A 165 -15.00 2.12 12.09
N PRO A 166 -14.52 1.02 12.72
CA PRO A 166 -13.45 1.13 13.70
C PRO A 166 -12.13 1.44 13.00
N GLN A 167 -11.18 2.03 13.73
CA GLN A 167 -9.81 2.20 13.25
C GLN A 167 -8.91 1.15 13.88
N ALA A 168 -7.94 0.66 13.13
CA ALA A 168 -6.98 -0.32 13.61
C ALA A 168 -5.58 0.13 13.22
N LYS A 169 -4.61 -0.03 14.11
CA LYS A 169 -3.24 0.43 13.93
C LYS A 169 -2.25 -0.55 14.52
N LEU A 170 -1.13 -0.75 13.82
CA LEU A 170 0.01 -1.51 14.31
C LEU A 170 1.13 -0.59 14.76
N ILE A 171 1.55 -0.76 16.01
CA ILE A 171 2.61 0.02 16.64
C ILE A 171 3.75 -0.94 17.01
N PRO A 172 4.99 -0.72 16.53
CA PRO A 172 6.12 -1.52 16.96
C PRO A 172 6.48 -1.16 18.40
N VAL A 173 6.54 -2.15 19.29
CA VAL A 173 6.95 -1.98 20.68
C VAL A 173 8.08 -2.92 21.02
N LEU A 174 8.98 -2.47 21.91
CA LEU A 174 10.12 -3.27 22.33
C LEU A 174 9.65 -4.50 23.11
N ASN A 175 10.03 -5.69 22.65
CA ASN A 175 9.77 -6.96 23.32
C ASN A 175 10.95 -7.37 24.20
N ARG A 176 12.17 -7.30 23.64
CA ARG A 176 13.41 -7.62 24.35
C ARG A 176 14.39 -6.47 24.22
N ARG A 177 14.96 -6.06 25.34
CA ARG A 177 16.03 -5.06 25.36
C ARG A 177 17.31 -5.63 24.72
N PRO A 178 18.09 -4.79 24.01
CA PRO A 178 19.46 -5.12 23.61
C PRO A 178 20.27 -5.60 24.82
N SER A 179 20.87 -6.78 24.73
CA SER A 179 21.67 -7.34 25.84
C SER A 179 23.18 -7.19 25.63
N GLN A 180 23.63 -7.06 24.38
CA GLN A 180 25.03 -6.98 23.98
C GLN A 180 25.21 -6.04 22.79
N TRP A 181 26.44 -5.59 22.53
CA TRP A 181 26.78 -4.67 21.44
C TRP A 181 26.39 -5.19 20.03
N MET A 182 26.25 -6.52 19.86
CA MET A 182 25.79 -7.15 18.61
C MET A 182 24.32 -7.61 18.65
N ASP A 183 23.63 -7.49 19.80
CA ASP A 183 22.22 -7.87 19.96
C ASP A 183 21.36 -6.61 19.95
N SER A 184 20.69 -6.34 18.83
CA SER A 184 19.80 -5.18 18.66
C SER A 184 18.50 -5.26 19.47
N GLY A 185 18.29 -6.33 20.25
CA GLY A 185 17.00 -6.59 20.89
C GLY A 185 15.97 -7.10 19.89
N SER A 186 14.70 -7.13 20.30
CA SER A 186 13.60 -7.54 19.41
C SER A 186 12.35 -6.71 19.67
N GLU A 187 11.63 -6.40 18.60
CA GLU A 187 10.33 -5.73 18.64
C GLU A 187 9.18 -6.72 18.43
N GLN A 188 7.99 -6.34 18.87
CA GLN A 188 6.74 -7.05 18.61
C GLN A 188 5.67 -6.04 18.18
N TRP A 189 4.58 -6.53 17.59
CA TRP A 189 3.43 -5.69 17.33
C TRP A 189 2.62 -5.42 18.59
N GLN A 190 2.22 -4.17 18.78
CA GLN A 190 1.08 -3.78 19.60
C GLN A 190 -0.05 -3.36 18.65
N LEU A 191 -1.21 -3.99 18.80
CA LEU A 191 -2.42 -3.62 18.07
C LEU A 191 -3.17 -2.56 18.89
N GLU A 192 -3.50 -1.45 18.24
CA GLU A 192 -4.39 -0.41 18.77
C GLU A 192 -5.68 -0.41 17.94
N LEU A 193 -6.82 -0.55 18.59
CA LEU A 193 -8.15 -0.45 17.99
C LEU A 193 -8.88 0.74 18.59
N ILE A 194 -9.41 1.61 17.74
CA ILE A 194 -10.25 2.73 18.15
C ILE A 194 -11.67 2.43 17.69
N PHE A 195 -12.56 2.23 18.65
CA PHE A 195 -13.95 1.91 18.38
C PHE A 195 -14.83 3.17 18.44
N PRO A 196 -15.96 3.20 17.73
CA PRO A 196 -16.91 4.30 17.84
C PRO A 196 -17.47 4.46 19.25
N ALA A 197 -17.80 5.70 19.64
CA ALA A 197 -18.28 6.02 20.98
C ALA A 197 -19.55 5.25 21.44
N PHE A 198 -20.43 4.86 20.51
CA PHE A 198 -21.66 4.10 20.85
C PHE A 198 -21.36 2.67 21.37
N THR A 199 -20.14 2.17 21.16
CA THR A 199 -19.75 0.83 21.60
C THR A 199 -19.42 0.76 23.10
N ARG A 200 -19.37 1.89 23.79
CA ARG A 200 -19.17 1.94 25.25
C ARG A 200 -20.21 1.10 25.96
N ASP A 201 -19.77 0.33 26.95
CA ASP A 201 -20.61 -0.55 27.76
C ASP A 201 -21.37 -1.62 26.97
N THR A 202 -20.99 -1.83 25.70
CA THR A 202 -21.54 -2.90 24.86
C THR A 202 -20.59 -4.08 24.81
N LYS A 203 -21.13 -5.21 24.34
CA LYS A 203 -20.37 -6.41 24.03
C LYS A 203 -20.05 -6.43 22.55
N ILE A 204 -18.77 -6.58 22.23
CA ILE A 204 -18.28 -6.67 20.85
C ILE A 204 -17.61 -8.02 20.62
N GLY A 205 -17.77 -8.58 19.43
CA GLY A 205 -16.95 -9.70 18.98
C GLY A 205 -15.56 -9.21 18.57
N LEU A 206 -14.51 -9.82 19.10
CA LEU A 206 -13.14 -9.57 18.69
C LEU A 206 -12.38 -10.89 18.57
N GLN A 207 -11.81 -11.14 17.39
CA GLN A 207 -10.92 -12.27 17.14
C GLN A 207 -9.65 -11.78 16.49
N ILE A 208 -8.52 -12.08 17.12
CA ILE A 208 -7.21 -11.61 16.67
C ILE A 208 -6.32 -12.81 16.36
N THR A 209 -5.80 -12.84 15.14
CA THR A 209 -4.92 -13.90 14.67
C THR A 209 -3.61 -13.32 14.18
N ARG A 210 -2.49 -13.90 14.61
CA ARG A 210 -1.14 -13.58 14.15
C ARG A 210 -0.61 -14.73 13.32
N LYS A 211 -0.24 -14.48 12.07
CA LYS A 211 0.49 -15.45 11.24
C LYS A 211 1.96 -15.06 11.20
N PRO A 212 2.86 -15.90 11.76
CA PRO A 212 4.29 -15.64 11.65
C PRO A 212 4.76 -15.64 10.20
N LYS A 213 5.80 -14.85 9.90
CA LYS A 213 6.42 -14.85 8.57
C LYS A 213 7.13 -16.18 8.31
N ASP A 214 6.81 -16.79 7.17
CA ASP A 214 7.48 -18.02 6.74
C ASP A 214 8.96 -17.71 6.49
N LYS A 215 9.85 -18.42 7.21
CA LYS A 215 11.30 -18.23 7.08
C LYS A 215 11.80 -18.98 5.85
N ASN A 216 11.95 -18.29 4.72
CA ASN A 216 12.58 -18.90 3.55
C ASN A 216 14.09 -19.04 3.76
N TYR A 217 14.54 -20.26 4.12
CA TYR A 217 15.96 -20.60 4.08
C TYR A 217 16.32 -21.00 2.65
N HIS A 218 17.43 -20.48 2.11
CA HIS A 218 17.88 -20.70 0.72
C HIS A 218 18.10 -22.18 0.31
N TYR A 219 18.01 -23.12 1.26
CA TYR A 219 18.25 -24.54 1.04
C TYR A 219 17.08 -25.46 1.43
N ARG A 220 15.94 -24.92 1.92
CA ARG A 220 14.74 -25.70 2.24
C ARG A 220 13.49 -24.82 2.20
N LEU A 221 12.44 -25.29 1.52
CA LEU A 221 11.09 -24.79 1.74
C LEU A 221 10.77 -24.98 3.24
N ALA A 222 10.63 -23.89 3.97
CA ALA A 222 10.19 -23.97 5.36
C ALA A 222 8.72 -24.40 5.40
N GLU A 223 8.39 -25.25 6.36
CA GLU A 223 7.00 -25.59 6.62
C GLU A 223 6.23 -24.32 7.00
N PRO A 224 5.04 -24.09 6.42
CA PRO A 224 4.27 -22.88 6.67
C PRO A 224 3.91 -22.79 8.15
N GLN A 225 4.24 -21.66 8.80
CA GLN A 225 3.90 -21.48 10.20
C GLN A 225 2.38 -21.29 10.34
N SER A 226 1.77 -22.10 11.19
CA SER A 226 0.33 -22.00 11.47
C SER A 226 0.00 -20.68 12.14
N ALA A 227 -1.20 -20.18 11.86
CA ALA A 227 -1.71 -18.97 12.46
C ALA A 227 -1.97 -19.19 13.97
N VAL A 228 -1.58 -18.22 14.78
CA VAL A 228 -1.69 -18.24 16.24
C VAL A 228 -2.82 -17.29 16.64
N VAL A 229 -3.83 -17.81 17.32
CA VAL A 229 -4.89 -16.97 17.92
C VAL A 229 -4.31 -16.29 19.16
N VAL A 230 -4.43 -14.97 19.22
CA VAL A 230 -3.91 -14.16 20.33
C VAL A 230 -4.94 -14.13 21.47
N ASN A 231 -4.50 -13.94 22.71
CA ASN A 231 -5.43 -13.77 23.84
C ASN A 231 -5.99 -12.33 23.86
N GLU A 232 -7.25 -12.17 23.46
CA GLU A 232 -7.92 -10.88 23.38
C GLU A 232 -8.38 -10.35 24.75
N GLN A 233 -8.20 -11.10 25.85
CA GLN A 233 -8.54 -10.61 27.20
C GLN A 233 -7.39 -9.87 27.88
N GLY A 234 -6.18 -9.92 27.31
CA GLY A 234 -4.98 -9.32 27.88
C GLY A 234 -4.75 -7.86 27.52
N GLY A 235 -5.68 -7.22 26.79
CA GLY A 235 -5.51 -5.84 26.36
C GLY A 235 -5.96 -4.81 27.42
N THR A 236 -5.52 -3.59 27.20
CA THR A 236 -5.81 -2.45 28.06
C THR A 236 -6.73 -1.48 27.34
N TRP A 237 -7.74 -0.98 28.05
CA TRP A 237 -8.63 0.05 27.56
C TRP A 237 -8.20 1.44 28.01
N SER A 238 -8.39 2.42 27.13
CA SER A 238 -8.23 3.85 27.40
C SER A 238 -9.27 4.64 26.60
N THR A 239 -9.44 5.91 26.91
CA THR A 239 -10.38 6.79 26.19
C THR A 239 -9.60 7.81 25.38
N ASP A 240 -10.04 8.08 24.15
CA ASP A 240 -9.59 9.27 23.45
C ASP A 240 -10.17 10.53 24.10
N GLU A 241 -9.31 11.43 24.58
CA GLU A 241 -9.73 12.65 25.27
C GLU A 241 -10.53 13.61 24.36
N ALA A 242 -10.26 13.59 23.05
CA ALA A 242 -10.90 14.50 22.10
C ALA A 242 -12.28 14.01 21.62
N SER A 243 -12.40 12.73 21.27
CA SER A 243 -13.65 12.17 20.71
C SER A 243 -14.47 11.35 21.70
N GLY A 244 -13.91 10.98 22.85
CA GLY A 244 -14.52 10.02 23.76
C GLY A 244 -14.53 8.57 23.20
N SER A 245 -13.84 8.30 22.11
CA SER A 245 -13.83 6.96 21.52
C SER A 245 -13.06 5.97 22.41
N PRO A 246 -13.60 4.77 22.70
CA PRO A 246 -12.85 3.74 23.40
C PRO A 246 -11.68 3.21 22.56
N ILE A 247 -10.49 3.16 23.16
CA ILE A 247 -9.25 2.68 22.57
C ILE A 247 -8.85 1.38 23.29
N TYR A 248 -8.67 0.31 22.54
CA TYR A 248 -8.17 -0.98 23.02
C TYR A 248 -6.74 -1.22 22.51
N ARG A 249 -5.82 -1.53 23.42
CA ARG A 249 -4.42 -1.82 23.09
C ARG A 249 -4.03 -3.23 23.54
N LEU A 250 -3.45 -4.02 22.63
CA LEU A 250 -3.01 -5.38 22.91
C LEU A 250 -1.60 -5.64 22.39
N ASN A 251 -0.72 -6.10 23.27
CA ASN A 251 0.59 -6.62 22.84
C ASN A 251 0.40 -8.01 22.23
N MET A 252 0.76 -8.14 20.96
CA MET A 252 0.43 -9.31 20.14
C MET A 252 1.37 -10.51 20.35
N GLY A 253 2.52 -10.27 20.98
CA GLY A 253 3.62 -11.22 20.96
C GLY A 253 4.27 -11.31 19.58
N GLY A 254 5.28 -12.17 19.46
CA GLY A 254 5.93 -12.43 18.18
C GLY A 254 6.89 -11.33 17.75
N THR A 255 6.85 -11.00 16.45
CA THR A 255 7.78 -10.06 15.79
C THR A 255 7.04 -9.07 14.90
N THR A 256 7.71 -7.97 14.57
CA THR A 256 7.19 -6.97 13.60
C THR A 256 7.16 -7.47 12.15
N ASP A 257 7.67 -8.68 11.88
CA ASP A 257 7.55 -9.34 10.57
C ASP A 257 6.21 -10.10 10.41
N ASP A 258 5.47 -10.30 11.50
CA ASP A 258 4.28 -11.14 11.50
C ASP A 258 3.09 -10.42 10.85
N THR A 259 2.23 -11.18 10.18
CA THR A 259 0.96 -10.67 9.65
C THR A 259 -0.12 -10.77 10.71
N VAL A 260 -0.79 -9.65 10.96
CA VAL A 260 -1.90 -9.55 11.90
C VAL A 260 -3.21 -9.51 11.12
N ALA A 261 -4.17 -10.33 11.53
CA ALA A 261 -5.55 -10.31 11.07
C ALA A 261 -6.47 -10.07 12.26
N VAL A 262 -7.36 -9.09 12.12
CA VAL A 262 -8.34 -8.70 13.14
C VAL A 262 -9.72 -8.85 12.53
N LEU A 263 -10.59 -9.54 13.23
CA LEU A 263 -12.01 -9.64 12.93
C LEU A 263 -12.78 -9.01 14.09
N ILE A 264 -13.65 -8.06 13.75
CA ILE A 264 -14.42 -7.27 14.70
C ILE A 264 -15.90 -7.48 14.36
N SER A 265 -16.75 -7.61 15.38
CA SER A 265 -18.19 -7.68 15.23
C SER A 265 -18.83 -6.74 16.24
N MET A 266 -19.58 -5.76 15.75
CA MET A 266 -20.17 -4.71 16.58
C MET A 266 -21.70 -4.73 16.47
N PRO A 267 -22.42 -4.30 17.53
CA PRO A 267 -23.87 -4.18 17.45
C PRO A 267 -24.25 -3.14 16.38
N PHE A 268 -25.31 -3.44 15.63
CA PHE A 268 -25.89 -2.51 14.66
C PHE A 268 -26.79 -1.51 15.39
N ALA A 269 -26.67 -0.22 15.11
CA ALA A 269 -27.29 0.81 15.96
C ALA A 269 -28.78 1.05 15.65
N TRP A 270 -29.24 0.79 14.42
CA TRP A 270 -30.57 1.21 13.94
C TRP A 270 -31.61 0.08 13.71
N GLN A 271 -31.23 -1.20 13.65
CA GLN A 271 -32.15 -2.29 13.25
C GLN A 271 -32.77 -3.05 14.43
N ALA A 272 -33.98 -3.56 14.18
CA ALA A 272 -34.93 -4.18 15.09
C ALA A 272 -34.62 -5.64 15.50
N SER A 273 -33.42 -6.15 15.21
CA SER A 273 -33.01 -7.53 15.55
C SER A 273 -31.75 -7.49 16.41
N GLU A 274 -31.82 -8.05 17.62
CA GLU A 274 -30.68 -8.15 18.56
C GLU A 274 -29.52 -8.99 17.99
N ASP A 275 -29.75 -9.75 16.91
CA ASP A 275 -28.80 -10.73 16.36
C ASP A 275 -27.98 -10.23 15.16
N GLU A 276 -28.30 -9.06 14.58
CA GLU A 276 -27.54 -8.52 13.44
C GLU A 276 -26.34 -7.68 13.91
N MET A 277 -25.13 -8.15 13.58
CA MET A 277 -23.87 -7.49 13.90
C MET A 277 -23.15 -6.99 12.65
N LEU A 278 -22.54 -5.80 12.75
CA LEU A 278 -21.63 -5.25 11.74
C LEU A 278 -20.27 -5.95 11.85
N GLY A 279 -19.88 -6.68 10.81
CA GLY A 279 -18.59 -7.32 10.72
C GLY A 279 -17.54 -6.44 10.06
N TYR A 280 -16.33 -6.38 10.63
CA TYR A 280 -15.18 -5.70 10.03
C TYR A 280 -13.95 -6.61 10.05
N VAL A 281 -13.13 -6.51 9.01
CA VAL A 281 -11.86 -7.22 8.90
C VAL A 281 -10.73 -6.25 8.61
N ALA A 282 -9.59 -6.45 9.26
CA ALA A 282 -8.36 -5.71 9.00
C ALA A 282 -7.18 -6.68 8.93
N ILE A 283 -6.34 -6.56 7.91
CA ILE A 283 -5.17 -7.43 7.74
C ILE A 283 -3.97 -6.57 7.35
N GLY A 284 -2.84 -6.78 7.99
CA GLY A 284 -1.59 -6.13 7.61
C GLY A 284 -0.39 -6.59 8.41
N ASN A 285 0.78 -6.14 7.98
CA ASN A 285 2.09 -6.48 8.55
C ASN A 285 3.04 -5.27 8.58
N ASN A 286 2.50 -4.07 8.42
CA ASN A 286 3.27 -2.83 8.35
C ASN A 286 2.86 -1.90 9.49
N GLN A 287 3.80 -1.07 9.95
CA GLN A 287 3.53 -0.05 10.96
C GLN A 287 2.53 0.98 10.44
N GLY A 288 1.65 1.43 11.32
CA GLY A 288 0.65 2.44 11.03
C GLY A 288 -0.74 1.85 10.86
N ASP A 289 -1.59 2.59 10.15
CA ASP A 289 -3.01 2.27 10.06
C ASP A 289 -3.24 1.03 9.21
N LEU A 290 -4.08 0.13 9.73
CA LEU A 290 -4.58 -1.03 9.01
C LEU A 290 -5.85 -0.63 8.26
N LEU A 291 -5.93 -1.03 6.99
CA LEU A 291 -7.16 -0.87 6.22
C LEU A 291 -8.24 -1.79 6.78
N VAL A 292 -9.25 -1.18 7.39
CA VAL A 292 -10.45 -1.87 7.86
C VAL A 292 -11.46 -1.91 6.72
N THR A 293 -12.03 -3.06 6.41
CA THR A 293 -13.12 -3.21 5.44
C THR A 293 -14.28 -3.99 6.05
N PRO A 294 -15.51 -3.83 5.53
CA PRO A 294 -16.62 -4.69 5.92
C PRO A 294 -16.25 -6.17 5.75
N ALA A 295 -16.65 -6.99 6.72
CA ALA A 295 -16.45 -8.43 6.63
C ALA A 295 -17.38 -9.01 5.55
N PRO A 296 -16.89 -9.91 4.69
CA PRO A 296 -17.74 -10.63 3.75
C PRO A 296 -18.86 -11.40 4.48
N LYS A 297 -20.08 -11.39 3.93
CA LYS A 297 -21.27 -12.04 4.53
C LYS A 297 -21.09 -13.55 4.76
N ASP A 298 -20.16 -14.18 4.03
CA ASP A 298 -19.79 -15.60 4.10
C ASP A 298 -18.76 -15.94 5.19
N LYS A 299 -18.11 -14.94 5.80
CA LYS A 299 -17.18 -15.18 6.90
C LYS A 299 -17.94 -15.21 8.23
N GLU A 300 -17.70 -16.25 9.00
CA GLU A 300 -18.15 -16.30 10.40
C GLU A 300 -17.61 -15.08 11.15
N LEU A 301 -18.51 -14.34 11.79
CA LEU A 301 -18.20 -13.20 12.64
C LEU A 301 -17.34 -13.62 13.83
N ALA A 302 -16.73 -12.63 14.51
CA ALA A 302 -15.84 -12.90 15.63
C ALA A 302 -16.57 -13.67 16.74
N LYS A 303 -16.11 -14.89 17.00
CA LYS A 303 -16.77 -15.83 17.93
C LYS A 303 -16.51 -15.53 19.41
N ARG A 304 -15.53 -14.67 19.70
CA ARG A 304 -15.12 -14.32 21.06
C ARG A 304 -15.61 -12.92 21.38
N THR A 305 -16.33 -12.79 22.48
CA THR A 305 -16.92 -11.51 22.91
C THR A 305 -16.09 -10.87 24.02
N ILE A 306 -15.87 -9.56 23.92
CA ILE A 306 -15.25 -8.74 24.96
C ILE A 306 -16.19 -7.59 25.34
N GLU A 307 -16.15 -7.20 26.61
CA GLU A 307 -16.87 -6.02 27.11
C GLU A 307 -16.00 -4.78 26.88
N VAL A 308 -16.60 -3.75 26.30
CA VAL A 308 -15.96 -2.45 26.11
C VAL A 308 -16.00 -1.70 27.43
N ARG A 309 -14.92 -1.80 28.21
CA ARG A 309 -14.81 -1.17 29.53
C ARG A 309 -13.99 0.11 29.41
N VAL A 310 -14.63 1.25 29.66
CA VAL A 310 -13.95 2.54 29.69
C VAL A 310 -13.85 2.96 31.16
N ASN A 311 -12.64 2.95 31.72
CA ASN A 311 -12.43 3.46 33.07
C ASN A 311 -12.48 4.99 33.02
N GLU A 312 -13.36 5.60 33.84
CA GLU A 312 -13.38 7.04 34.12
C GLU A 312 -12.12 7.51 34.87
#